data_AF-A0A935A0Y1-F1
#
_entry.id   AF-A0A935A0Y1-F1
#
_cell.length_a   1.000
_cell.length_b   1.000
_cell.length_c   1.000
_cell.angle_alpha   90.00
_cell.angle_beta   90.00
_cell.angle_gamma   90.00
#
_symmetry.space_group_name_H-M   'P 1'
#
loop_
_entity.id
_entity.type
_entity.pdbx_description
1 polymer ?
#
loop_
_entity_poly.entity_id
_entity_poly.type
_entity_poly.pdbx_seq_one_letter_code
_entity_poly.pdbx_strand_id
1 'polypeptide(L)'
;MNVIAYDVHEDAAFAKEIGLEYVSFNDLLARSDIITLHTPLLADNYHLINQATIAKMKKGAILINTARGELVENRAVIHAVKSGHLAGAGLDTIEGEKLILQKGVIDALDSSRTSPTTCEHAPEVHAMLQIPNIVITQHAAFNTAEAIARINDTTVQNIVKFWYGEMPNRVQNHATQGKLIIVRHTESEWNAQGLWTGTTDVHLSQKSFMMLQRWAPSSKTSTLTTPTHAANSLTRDTRSDQKRLWPARPPL
;
A
#
# COMPACT_ATOMS: atom_id res chain seq x y z
N MET A 1 22.60 -25.84 -12.92
CA MET A 1 22.88 -24.46 -13.38
C MET A 1 24.14 -23.99 -12.69
N ASN A 2 24.97 -23.17 -13.36
CA ASN A 2 26.01 -22.41 -12.66
C ASN A 2 25.34 -21.15 -12.06
N VAL A 3 25.60 -20.86 -10.78
CA VAL A 3 24.96 -19.72 -10.08
C VAL A 3 26.04 -18.76 -9.62
N ILE A 4 25.90 -17.51 -10.04
CA ILE A 4 26.73 -16.38 -9.63
C ILE A 4 25.83 -15.30 -9.04
N ALA A 5 26.34 -14.55 -8.06
CA ALA A 5 25.58 -13.49 -7.40
C ALA A 5 26.36 -12.19 -7.31
N TYR A 6 25.62 -11.10 -7.19
CA TYR A 6 26.14 -9.80 -6.80
C TYR A 6 25.30 -9.32 -5.61
N ASP A 7 25.96 -8.95 -4.53
CA ASP A 7 25.36 -8.26 -3.40
C ASP A 7 26.36 -7.21 -2.91
N VAL A 8 25.86 -6.07 -2.42
CA VAL A 8 26.73 -5.06 -1.77
C VAL A 8 27.26 -5.54 -0.42
N HIS A 9 26.61 -6.55 0.16
CA HIS A 9 27.00 -7.23 1.39
C HIS A 9 27.13 -8.73 1.14
N GLU A 10 28.32 -9.16 0.75
CA GLU A 10 28.63 -10.56 0.49
C GLU A 10 28.68 -11.38 1.79
N ASP A 11 28.04 -12.55 1.79
CA ASP A 11 28.19 -13.56 2.85
C ASP A 11 29.08 -14.71 2.35
N ALA A 12 30.39 -14.59 2.65
CA ALA A 12 31.38 -15.58 2.23
C ALA A 12 31.15 -16.98 2.84
N ALA A 13 30.56 -17.06 4.04
CA ALA A 13 30.29 -18.33 4.70
C ALA A 13 29.15 -19.06 4.00
N PHE A 14 28.03 -18.35 3.76
CA PHE A 14 26.91 -18.85 2.99
C PHE A 14 27.34 -19.25 1.57
N ALA A 15 28.11 -18.38 0.89
CA ALA A 15 28.58 -18.65 -0.46
C ALA A 15 29.39 -19.94 -0.56
N LYS A 16 30.26 -20.19 0.42
CA LYS A 16 31.04 -21.44 0.50
C LYS A 16 30.15 -22.66 0.79
N GLU A 17 29.14 -22.51 1.63
CA GLU A 17 28.22 -23.60 2.00
C GLU A 17 27.41 -24.09 0.79
N ILE A 18 26.88 -23.16 -0.01
CA ILE A 18 26.01 -23.51 -1.14
C ILE A 18 26.74 -23.55 -2.50
N GLY A 19 28.05 -23.27 -2.52
CA GLY A 19 28.85 -23.25 -3.75
C GLY A 19 28.52 -22.09 -4.70
N LEU A 20 28.16 -20.93 -4.14
CA LEU A 20 27.85 -19.69 -4.86
C LEU A 20 29.12 -18.87 -5.09
N GLU A 21 29.30 -18.33 -6.29
CA GLU A 21 30.37 -17.38 -6.61
C GLU A 21 29.82 -15.95 -6.57
N TYR A 22 30.34 -15.11 -5.67
CA TYR A 22 30.12 -13.67 -5.76
C TYR A 22 31.01 -13.06 -6.85
N VAL A 23 30.41 -12.20 -7.66
CA VAL A 23 31.07 -11.54 -8.80
C VAL A 23 30.67 -10.07 -8.84
N SER A 24 31.41 -9.26 -9.61
CA SER A 24 31.00 -7.88 -9.84
C SER A 24 29.67 -7.81 -10.61
N PHE A 25 28.91 -6.72 -10.44
CA PHE A 25 27.67 -6.53 -11.18
C PHE A 25 27.85 -6.60 -12.70
N ASN A 26 28.95 -6.04 -13.23
CA ASN A 26 29.23 -6.12 -14.67
C ASN A 26 29.52 -7.56 -15.12
N ASP A 27 30.25 -8.34 -14.33
CA ASP A 27 30.53 -9.74 -14.63
C ASP A 27 29.25 -10.59 -14.58
N LEU A 28 28.35 -10.30 -13.61
CA LEU A 28 27.05 -10.95 -13.54
C LEU A 28 26.26 -10.71 -14.83
N LEU A 29 26.16 -9.45 -15.29
CA LEU A 29 25.46 -9.10 -16.51
C LEU A 29 26.05 -9.83 -17.73
N ALA A 30 27.38 -9.81 -17.87
CA ALA A 30 28.07 -10.37 -19.04
C ALA A 30 28.07 -11.91 -19.10
N ARG A 31 28.01 -12.58 -17.94
CA ARG A 31 28.12 -14.05 -17.85
C ARG A 31 26.77 -14.76 -17.81
N SER A 32 25.71 -14.09 -17.38
CA SER A 32 24.41 -14.72 -17.08
C SER A 32 23.53 -14.92 -18.32
N ASP A 33 22.98 -16.14 -18.46
CA ASP A 33 21.92 -16.45 -19.43
C ASP A 33 20.53 -16.08 -18.88
N ILE A 34 20.36 -16.12 -17.55
CA ILE A 34 19.15 -15.74 -16.84
C ILE A 34 19.57 -14.86 -15.66
N ILE A 35 18.92 -13.71 -15.51
CA ILE A 35 19.17 -12.76 -14.43
C ILE A 35 17.87 -12.59 -13.64
N THR A 36 17.93 -12.73 -12.32
CA THR A 36 16.80 -12.53 -11.42
C THR A 36 17.12 -11.49 -10.36
N LEU A 37 16.16 -10.61 -10.06
CA LEU A 37 16.33 -9.52 -9.11
C LEU A 37 15.69 -9.86 -7.76
N HIS A 38 16.51 -9.77 -6.69
CA HIS A 38 16.10 -9.99 -5.30
C HIS A 38 16.71 -8.95 -4.36
N THR A 39 16.77 -7.69 -4.80
CA THR A 39 17.35 -6.56 -4.05
C THR A 39 16.24 -5.59 -3.61
N PRO A 40 16.36 -4.92 -2.46
CA PRO A 40 15.45 -3.83 -2.11
C PRO A 40 15.57 -2.68 -3.11
N LEU A 41 14.52 -1.87 -3.22
CA LEU A 41 14.61 -0.59 -3.93
C LEU A 41 15.20 0.47 -2.99
N LEU A 42 16.26 1.11 -3.44
CA LEU A 42 16.97 2.22 -2.83
C LEU A 42 17.11 3.34 -3.88
N ALA A 43 17.44 4.56 -3.45
CA ALA A 43 17.66 5.67 -4.38
C ALA A 43 18.77 5.35 -5.40
N ASP A 44 19.83 4.68 -4.96
CA ASP A 44 21.02 4.40 -5.77
C ASP A 44 20.84 3.27 -6.79
N ASN A 45 19.78 2.45 -6.65
CA ASN A 45 19.50 1.33 -7.56
C ASN A 45 18.16 1.48 -8.31
N TYR A 46 17.60 2.69 -8.31
CA TYR A 46 16.52 3.05 -9.21
C TYR A 46 16.96 2.82 -10.67
N HIS A 47 16.17 2.08 -11.44
CA HIS A 47 16.51 1.63 -12.79
C HIS A 47 17.88 0.96 -12.88
N LEU A 48 18.20 0.12 -11.88
CA LEU A 48 19.37 -0.77 -11.88
C LEU A 48 19.49 -1.55 -13.20
N ILE A 49 18.36 -1.98 -13.75
CA ILE A 49 18.26 -2.54 -15.09
C ILE A 49 17.67 -1.48 -16.03
N ASN A 50 18.53 -0.83 -16.80
CA ASN A 50 18.21 0.18 -17.81
C ASN A 50 18.81 -0.19 -19.17
N GLN A 51 18.67 0.68 -20.17
CA GLN A 51 19.20 0.43 -21.51
C GLN A 51 20.72 0.13 -21.53
N ALA A 52 21.51 0.82 -20.71
CA ALA A 52 22.96 0.67 -20.68
C ALA A 52 23.40 -0.63 -20.01
N THR A 53 22.72 -1.06 -18.95
CA THR A 53 23.02 -2.34 -18.28
C THR A 53 22.50 -3.52 -19.08
N ILE A 54 21.35 -3.40 -19.74
CA ILE A 54 20.86 -4.43 -20.67
C ILE A 54 21.86 -4.63 -21.80
N ALA A 55 22.46 -3.57 -22.35
CA ALA A 55 23.45 -3.71 -23.42
C ALA A 55 24.69 -4.54 -23.04
N LYS A 56 24.96 -4.69 -21.73
CA LYS A 56 26.04 -5.54 -21.20
C LYS A 56 25.62 -6.99 -20.98
N MET A 57 24.32 -7.28 -21.04
CA MET A 57 23.80 -8.64 -20.91
C MET A 57 24.13 -9.47 -22.16
N LYS A 58 24.08 -10.79 -22.01
CA LYS A 58 24.19 -11.69 -23.16
C LYS A 58 22.98 -11.50 -24.08
N LYS A 59 23.23 -11.53 -25.39
CA LYS A 59 22.14 -11.61 -26.37
C LYS A 59 21.36 -12.91 -26.14
N GLY A 60 20.03 -12.80 -26.08
CA GLY A 60 19.14 -13.91 -25.76
C GLY A 60 18.99 -14.18 -24.26
N ALA A 61 19.51 -13.32 -23.38
CA ALA A 61 19.30 -13.47 -21.94
C ALA A 61 17.83 -13.30 -21.55
N ILE A 62 17.44 -13.87 -20.41
CA ILE A 62 16.12 -13.72 -19.80
C ILE A 62 16.24 -12.91 -18.52
N LEU A 63 15.35 -11.91 -18.36
CA LEU A 63 15.25 -11.10 -17.15
C LEU A 63 14.05 -11.53 -16.30
N ILE A 64 14.26 -11.68 -15.00
CA ILE A 64 13.20 -11.98 -14.02
C ILE A 64 13.22 -10.90 -12.93
N ASN A 65 12.05 -10.34 -12.62
CA ASN A 65 11.91 -9.39 -11.51
C ASN A 65 10.69 -9.74 -10.65
N THR A 66 10.95 -10.17 -9.42
CA THR A 66 9.93 -10.38 -8.38
C THR A 66 10.21 -9.53 -7.14
N ALA A 67 10.99 -8.45 -7.29
CA ALA A 67 11.41 -7.60 -6.20
C ALA A 67 10.61 -6.29 -6.17
N ARG A 68 10.98 -5.31 -7.01
CA ARG A 68 10.32 -4.00 -7.09
C ARG A 68 10.31 -3.53 -8.53
N GLY A 69 9.22 -2.89 -8.97
CA GLY A 69 9.03 -2.48 -10.36
C GLY A 69 10.10 -1.48 -10.81
N GLU A 70 10.40 -0.51 -9.94
CA GLU A 70 11.32 0.60 -10.15
C GLU A 70 12.80 0.20 -10.27
N LEU A 71 13.15 -1.08 -10.05
CA LEU A 71 14.49 -1.58 -10.35
C LEU A 71 14.74 -1.73 -11.86
N VAL A 72 13.67 -1.76 -12.65
CA VAL A 72 13.70 -2.06 -14.08
C VAL A 72 13.03 -0.93 -14.85
N GLU A 73 13.76 -0.35 -15.80
CA GLU A 73 13.20 0.63 -16.73
C GLU A 73 12.32 -0.09 -17.77
N ASN A 74 11.00 0.10 -17.70
CA ASN A 74 10.01 -0.55 -18.58
C ASN A 74 10.37 -0.38 -20.07
N ARG A 75 10.73 0.84 -20.49
CA ARG A 75 11.09 1.15 -21.88
C ARG A 75 12.30 0.36 -22.35
N ALA A 76 13.32 0.22 -21.51
CA ALA A 76 14.53 -0.51 -21.87
C ALA A 76 14.22 -1.99 -22.13
N VAL A 77 13.38 -2.61 -21.29
CA VAL A 77 12.94 -4.00 -21.48
C VAL A 77 12.11 -4.15 -22.75
N ILE A 78 11.15 -3.26 -23.00
CA ILE A 78 10.33 -3.28 -24.23
C ILE A 78 11.23 -3.26 -25.47
N HIS A 79 12.21 -2.35 -25.53
CA HIS A 79 13.13 -2.25 -26.66
C HIS A 79 14.03 -3.47 -26.79
N ALA A 80 14.55 -3.98 -25.67
CA ALA A 80 15.46 -5.11 -25.68
C ALA A 80 14.79 -6.42 -26.10
N VAL A 81 13.54 -6.66 -25.68
CA VAL A 81 12.77 -7.82 -26.12
C VAL A 81 12.37 -7.66 -27.59
N LYS A 82 11.89 -6.48 -28.02
CA LYS A 82 11.52 -6.25 -29.42
C LYS A 82 12.70 -6.36 -30.40
N SER A 83 13.90 -5.99 -29.97
CA SER A 83 15.13 -6.12 -30.77
C SER A 83 15.73 -7.54 -30.74
N GLY A 84 15.20 -8.43 -29.90
CA GLY A 84 15.76 -9.77 -29.69
C GLY A 84 17.06 -9.79 -28.88
N HIS A 85 17.45 -8.66 -28.27
CA HIS A 85 18.58 -8.64 -27.34
C HIS A 85 18.26 -9.44 -26.07
N LEU A 86 17.04 -9.31 -25.53
CA LEU A 86 16.50 -10.22 -24.53
C LEU A 86 15.60 -11.24 -25.22
N ALA A 87 15.70 -12.51 -24.83
CA ALA A 87 14.79 -13.54 -25.29
C ALA A 87 13.38 -13.33 -24.71
N GLY A 88 13.30 -12.80 -23.49
CA GLY A 88 12.04 -12.45 -22.82
C GLY A 88 12.25 -11.90 -21.42
N ALA A 89 11.15 -11.57 -20.76
CA ALA A 89 11.14 -11.10 -19.37
C ALA A 89 9.96 -11.67 -18.58
N GLY A 90 10.18 -12.05 -17.32
CA GLY A 90 9.16 -12.45 -16.35
C GLY A 90 9.09 -11.44 -15.21
N LEU A 91 7.99 -10.70 -15.09
CA LEU A 91 7.88 -9.53 -14.22
C LEU A 91 6.66 -9.67 -13.31
N ASP A 92 6.88 -9.91 -12.02
CA ASP A 92 5.80 -9.89 -11.01
C ASP A 92 5.53 -8.48 -10.47
N THR A 93 6.50 -7.58 -10.66
CA THR A 93 6.41 -6.16 -10.29
C THR A 93 6.89 -5.31 -11.47
N ILE A 94 6.16 -4.23 -11.79
CA ILE A 94 6.51 -3.26 -12.84
C ILE A 94 6.21 -1.84 -12.37
N GLU A 95 6.89 -0.84 -12.95
CA GLU A 95 6.48 0.55 -12.74
C GLU A 95 5.07 0.77 -13.30
N GLY A 96 4.22 1.42 -12.51
CA GLY A 96 2.82 1.62 -12.87
C GLY A 96 1.93 0.38 -12.71
N GLU A 97 2.31 -0.62 -11.88
CA GLU A 97 1.56 -1.88 -11.68
C GLU A 97 0.04 -1.70 -11.45
N LYS A 98 -0.39 -0.59 -10.82
CA LYS A 98 -1.80 -0.28 -10.59
C LYS A 98 -2.60 -0.22 -11.89
N LEU A 99 -1.96 0.18 -12.98
CA LEU A 99 -2.57 0.33 -14.31
C LEU A 99 -2.84 -1.02 -15.00
N ILE A 100 -2.37 -2.13 -14.45
CA ILE A 100 -2.70 -3.47 -14.96
C ILE A 100 -4.21 -3.76 -14.79
N LEU A 101 -4.83 -3.23 -13.73
CA LEU A 101 -6.23 -3.45 -13.39
C LEU A 101 -7.11 -2.31 -13.90
N GLN A 102 -8.29 -2.63 -14.44
CA GLN A 102 -9.29 -1.63 -14.85
C GLN A 102 -9.60 -0.63 -13.73
N LYS A 103 -9.74 -1.12 -12.49
CA LYS A 103 -9.95 -0.27 -11.32
C LYS A 103 -8.82 0.75 -11.15
N GLY A 104 -7.56 0.33 -11.26
CA GLY A 104 -6.44 1.24 -11.11
C GLY A 104 -6.33 2.26 -12.25
N VAL A 105 -6.80 1.92 -13.46
CA VAL A 105 -6.96 2.90 -14.55
C VAL A 105 -8.05 3.92 -14.23
N ILE A 106 -9.21 3.49 -13.74
CA ILE A 106 -10.31 4.39 -13.34
C ILE A 106 -9.86 5.31 -12.20
N ASP A 107 -9.19 4.75 -11.19
CA ASP A 107 -8.64 5.51 -10.06
C ASP A 107 -7.60 6.55 -10.54
N ALA A 108 -6.84 6.25 -11.60
CA ALA A 108 -5.87 7.18 -12.17
C ALA A 108 -6.50 8.36 -12.92
N LEU A 109 -7.69 8.18 -13.50
CA LEU A 109 -8.45 9.22 -14.18
C LEU A 109 -9.16 10.16 -13.19
N ASP A 110 -9.50 9.66 -12.00
CA ASP A 110 -9.99 10.47 -10.89
C ASP A 110 -8.81 11.23 -10.24
N SER A 111 -8.37 12.28 -10.92
CA SER A 111 -7.25 13.21 -10.64
C SER A 111 -7.09 13.74 -9.20
N SER A 112 -7.98 13.39 -8.27
CA SER A 112 -7.90 13.72 -6.86
C SER A 112 -6.91 12.86 -6.05
N ARG A 113 -6.42 11.73 -6.59
CA ARG A 113 -5.64 10.75 -5.80
C ARG A 113 -4.38 10.17 -6.47
N THR A 114 -4.04 10.59 -7.69
CA THR A 114 -2.93 10.01 -8.46
C THR A 114 -1.87 11.02 -8.85
N SER A 115 -0.62 10.58 -8.77
CA SER A 115 0.53 11.36 -9.24
C SER A 115 0.45 11.48 -10.78
N PRO A 116 0.77 12.64 -11.38
CA PRO A 116 0.88 12.79 -12.83
C PRO A 116 1.77 11.72 -13.47
N THR A 117 2.83 11.31 -12.78
CA THR A 117 3.77 10.27 -13.23
C THR A 117 3.15 8.88 -13.37
N THR A 118 2.05 8.59 -12.65
CA THR A 118 1.38 7.29 -12.76
C THR A 118 0.78 7.09 -14.17
N CYS A 119 0.27 8.14 -14.81
CA CYS A 119 -0.29 8.03 -16.15
C CYS A 119 0.78 7.87 -17.24
N GLU A 120 2.04 8.24 -16.97
CA GLU A 120 3.15 8.13 -17.93
C GLU A 120 3.49 6.68 -18.27
N HIS A 121 3.28 5.77 -17.32
CA HIS A 121 3.51 4.33 -17.51
C HIS A 121 2.36 3.61 -18.22
N ALA A 122 1.19 4.24 -18.39
CA ALA A 122 0.04 3.60 -19.04
C ALA A 122 0.34 3.00 -20.43
N PRO A 123 0.99 3.72 -21.38
CA PRO A 123 1.34 3.15 -22.68
C PRO A 123 2.37 2.02 -22.56
N GLU A 124 3.29 2.09 -21.59
CA GLU A 124 4.32 1.08 -21.37
C GLU A 124 3.71 -0.23 -20.86
N VAL A 125 2.90 -0.14 -19.81
CA VAL A 125 2.18 -1.29 -19.23
C VAL A 125 1.29 -1.94 -20.30
N HIS A 126 0.55 -1.13 -21.07
CA HIS A 126 -0.28 -1.65 -22.16
C HIS A 126 0.57 -2.39 -23.21
N ALA A 127 1.69 -1.80 -23.65
CA ALA A 127 2.57 -2.42 -24.63
C ALA A 127 3.17 -3.73 -24.11
N MET A 128 3.62 -3.78 -22.85
CA MET A 128 4.23 -4.97 -22.25
C MET A 128 3.25 -6.15 -22.20
N LEU A 129 1.97 -5.90 -21.86
CA LEU A 129 0.92 -6.92 -21.85
C LEU A 129 0.62 -7.54 -23.23
N GLN A 130 1.01 -6.87 -24.31
CA GLN A 130 0.80 -7.34 -25.69
C GLN A 130 2.04 -8.04 -26.28
N ILE A 131 3.20 -7.97 -25.63
CA ILE A 131 4.43 -8.58 -26.12
C ILE A 131 4.48 -10.04 -25.62
N PRO A 132 4.45 -11.06 -26.50
CA PRO A 132 4.30 -12.46 -26.09
C PRO A 132 5.48 -12.99 -25.26
N ASN A 133 6.66 -12.40 -25.43
CA ASN A 133 7.86 -12.78 -24.69
C ASN A 133 8.03 -12.01 -23.37
N ILE A 134 7.04 -11.21 -22.97
CA ILE A 134 6.97 -10.55 -21.68
C ILE A 134 5.80 -11.16 -20.91
N VAL A 135 6.10 -11.84 -19.81
CA VAL A 135 5.10 -12.41 -18.91
C VAL A 135 5.00 -11.51 -17.68
N ILE A 136 3.81 -10.98 -17.43
CA ILE A 136 3.53 -10.16 -16.25
C ILE A 136 2.57 -10.91 -15.32
N THR A 137 2.91 -10.97 -14.04
CA THR A 137 2.01 -11.43 -12.97
C THR A 137 1.72 -10.27 -12.01
N GLN A 138 0.53 -10.28 -11.40
CA GLN A 138 0.06 -9.16 -10.58
C GLN A 138 0.54 -9.28 -9.14
N HIS A 139 1.83 -9.01 -8.90
CA HIS A 139 2.42 -8.95 -7.55
C HIS A 139 2.02 -10.17 -6.69
N ALA A 140 2.16 -11.36 -7.26
CA ALA A 140 1.64 -12.61 -6.75
C ALA A 140 2.76 -13.59 -6.34
N ALA A 141 4.04 -13.21 -6.40
CA ALA A 141 5.15 -14.07 -6.02
C ALA A 141 5.05 -14.59 -4.57
N PHE A 142 4.39 -13.84 -3.68
CA PHE A 142 4.17 -14.24 -2.28
C PHE A 142 2.94 -15.15 -2.09
N ASN A 143 2.09 -15.32 -3.10
CA ASN A 143 0.72 -15.81 -2.96
C ASN A 143 0.63 -17.35 -2.87
N THR A 144 1.19 -17.92 -1.79
CA THR A 144 1.07 -19.34 -1.45
C THR A 144 0.31 -19.53 -0.14
N ALA A 145 -0.27 -20.72 0.06
CA ALA A 145 -1.01 -21.04 1.29
C ALA A 145 -0.12 -20.89 2.55
N GLU A 146 1.15 -21.29 2.46
CA GLU A 146 2.13 -21.20 3.55
C GLU A 146 2.50 -19.74 3.85
N ALA A 147 2.65 -18.91 2.82
CA ALA A 147 2.95 -17.49 3.00
C ALA A 147 1.76 -16.74 3.61
N ILE A 148 0.54 -17.01 3.14
CA ILE A 148 -0.69 -16.45 3.71
C ILE A 148 -0.84 -16.89 5.17
N ALA A 149 -0.60 -18.16 5.48
CA ALA A 149 -0.61 -18.65 6.85
C ALA A 149 0.39 -17.90 7.74
N ARG A 150 1.64 -17.73 7.29
CA ARG A 150 2.64 -16.93 8.02
C ARG A 150 2.24 -15.47 8.22
N ILE A 151 1.61 -14.85 7.22
CA ILE A 151 1.09 -13.47 7.33
C ILE A 151 0.00 -13.41 8.40
N ASN A 152 -0.94 -14.33 8.37
CA ASN A 152 -2.03 -14.41 9.35
C ASN A 152 -1.49 -14.64 10.77
N ASP A 153 -0.59 -15.61 10.94
CA ASP A 153 0.03 -15.91 12.22
C ASP A 153 0.81 -14.72 12.75
N THR A 154 1.66 -14.10 11.92
CA THR A 154 2.44 -12.91 12.31
C THR A 154 1.52 -11.75 12.69
N THR A 155 0.41 -11.56 11.97
CA THR A 155 -0.56 -10.49 12.24
C THR A 155 -1.26 -10.73 13.58
N VAL A 156 -1.75 -11.95 13.83
CA VAL A 156 -2.36 -12.33 15.11
C VAL A 156 -1.37 -12.16 16.25
N GLN A 157 -0.13 -12.63 16.09
CA GLN A 157 0.92 -12.49 17.10
C GLN A 157 1.26 -11.02 17.39
N ASN A 158 1.31 -10.16 16.37
CA ASN A 158 1.52 -8.72 16.58
C ASN A 158 0.37 -8.11 17.41
N ILE A 159 -0.88 -8.48 17.14
CA ILE A 159 -2.06 -7.98 17.88
C ILE A 159 -2.02 -8.46 19.34
N VAL A 160 -1.76 -9.75 19.57
CA VAL A 160 -1.69 -10.32 20.92
C VAL A 160 -0.56 -9.68 21.72
N LYS A 161 0.64 -9.58 21.14
CA LYS A 161 1.80 -8.96 21.79
C LYS A 161 1.53 -7.49 22.12
N PHE A 162 0.89 -6.76 21.20
CA PHE A 162 0.48 -5.38 21.45
C PHE A 162 -0.44 -5.25 22.67
N TRP A 163 -1.40 -6.16 22.82
CA TRP A 163 -2.31 -6.18 23.97
C TRP A 163 -1.57 -6.33 25.31
N TYR A 164 -0.46 -7.06 25.33
CA TYR A 164 0.38 -7.26 26.52
C TYR A 164 1.54 -6.26 26.64
N GLY A 165 1.53 -5.18 25.83
CA GLY A 165 2.52 -4.11 25.92
C GLY A 165 3.81 -4.32 25.11
N GLU A 166 3.88 -5.40 24.32
CA GLU A 166 4.99 -5.65 23.39
C GLU A 166 4.64 -5.13 21.99
N MET A 167 5.57 -4.45 21.31
CA MET A 167 5.39 -3.97 19.93
C MET A 167 6.42 -4.57 18.97
N PRO A 168 6.35 -5.88 18.69
CA PRO A 168 7.18 -6.48 17.66
C PRO A 168 6.85 -5.88 16.28
N ASN A 169 7.82 -5.87 15.36
CA ASN A 169 7.62 -5.40 13.98
C ASN A 169 7.07 -3.97 13.88
N ARG A 170 7.51 -3.07 14.77
CA ARG A 170 7.07 -1.67 14.79
C ARG A 170 7.39 -0.99 13.46
N VAL A 171 6.34 -0.60 12.74
CA VAL A 171 6.46 0.24 11.54
C VAL A 171 6.76 1.67 11.96
N GLN A 172 7.91 2.19 11.56
CA GLN A 172 8.21 3.62 11.67
C GLN A 172 7.58 4.33 10.47
N ASN A 173 6.47 5.02 10.70
CA ASN A 173 5.91 5.90 9.67
C ASN A 173 6.86 7.08 9.48
N HIS A 174 7.55 7.12 8.35
CA HIS A 174 8.13 8.36 7.85
C HIS A 174 6.96 9.29 7.49
N ALA A 175 7.00 10.50 8.03
CA ALA A 175 5.90 11.46 8.12
C ALA A 175 4.77 11.28 7.08
N THR A 176 3.62 10.77 7.52
CA THR A 176 2.39 10.87 6.75
C THR A 176 1.90 12.32 6.81
N GLN A 177 1.67 12.95 5.66
CA GLN A 177 0.84 14.15 5.57
C GLN A 177 -0.59 13.78 5.98
N GLY A 178 -0.90 13.91 7.26
CA GLY A 178 -2.23 13.63 7.79
C GLY A 178 -2.23 13.33 9.28
N LYS A 179 -3.22 13.88 9.98
CA LYS A 179 -3.44 13.64 11.41
C LYS A 179 -4.52 12.56 11.54
N LEU A 180 -4.16 11.37 12.03
CA LEU A 180 -5.15 10.37 12.42
C LEU A 180 -5.82 10.84 13.72
N ILE A 181 -7.08 11.26 13.63
CA ILE A 181 -7.88 11.60 14.81
C ILE A 181 -8.66 10.36 15.22
N ILE A 182 -8.19 9.68 16.26
CA ILE A 182 -8.97 8.63 16.93
C ILE A 182 -9.86 9.32 17.98
N VAL A 183 -11.15 9.46 17.68
CA VAL A 183 -12.13 9.95 18.67
C VAL A 183 -12.71 8.73 19.39
N ARG A 184 -12.33 8.53 20.65
CA ARG A 184 -13.09 7.65 21.56
C ARG A 184 -14.20 8.47 22.20
N HIS A 185 -15.43 7.98 22.12
CA HIS A 185 -16.57 8.58 22.79
C HIS A 185 -16.77 7.87 24.13
N THR A 186 -16.52 8.59 25.22
CA THR A 186 -16.88 8.17 26.58
C THR A 186 -18.04 9.03 27.05
N GLU A 187 -19.09 8.43 27.60
CA GLU A 187 -20.10 9.18 28.35
C GLU A 187 -19.66 9.26 29.82
N SER A 188 -19.87 10.42 30.44
CA SER A 188 -19.67 10.58 31.89
C SER A 188 -20.91 10.07 32.60
N GLU A 189 -20.74 9.06 33.45
CA GLU A 189 -21.83 8.58 34.29
C GLU A 189 -21.93 9.42 35.56
N TRP A 190 -23.02 10.17 35.65
CA TRP A 190 -23.45 10.83 36.87
C TRP A 190 -24.59 10.01 37.46
N ASN A 191 -24.47 9.61 38.72
CA ASN A 191 -25.55 8.89 39.38
C ASN A 191 -26.76 9.82 39.63
N ALA A 192 -27.89 9.26 40.06
CA ALA A 192 -29.11 10.03 40.37
C ALA A 192 -28.94 11.09 41.48
N GLN A 193 -27.78 11.10 42.16
CA GLN A 193 -27.42 12.05 43.22
C GLN A 193 -26.45 13.14 42.71
N GLY A 194 -26.11 13.14 41.42
CA GLY A 194 -25.18 14.11 40.83
C GLY A 194 -23.73 13.91 41.23
N LEU A 195 -23.34 12.70 41.65
CA LEU A 195 -21.94 12.33 41.90
C LEU A 195 -21.34 11.67 40.67
N TRP A 196 -20.11 12.07 40.34
CA TRP A 196 -19.34 11.52 39.23
C TRP A 196 -18.88 10.10 39.57
N THR A 197 -19.21 9.13 38.72
CA THR A 197 -18.92 7.70 38.97
C THR A 197 -17.90 7.10 38.01
N GLY A 198 -17.47 7.84 36.99
CA GLY A 198 -16.46 7.39 36.03
C GLY A 198 -16.82 7.70 34.57
N THR A 199 -16.05 7.10 33.66
CA THR A 199 -16.27 7.14 32.22
C THR A 199 -16.40 5.72 31.67
N THR A 200 -17.45 5.47 30.90
CA THR A 200 -17.70 4.18 30.22
C THR A 200 -17.57 4.37 28.70
N ASP A 201 -16.94 3.43 28.01
CA ASP A 201 -16.87 3.40 26.54
C ASP A 201 -18.28 3.09 25.98
N VAL A 202 -18.82 3.98 25.13
CA VAL A 202 -20.17 3.82 24.57
C VAL A 202 -20.09 3.38 23.11
N HIS A 203 -20.95 2.43 22.72
CA HIS A 203 -21.09 2.00 21.33
C HIS A 203 -21.61 3.18 20.47
N LEU A 204 -20.98 3.42 19.31
CA LEU A 204 -21.30 4.54 18.43
C LEU A 204 -22.75 4.44 17.92
N SER A 205 -23.66 5.27 18.46
CA SER A 205 -25.01 5.42 17.91
C SER A 205 -25.04 6.41 16.74
N GLN A 206 -26.09 6.31 15.91
CA GLN A 206 -26.32 7.17 14.74
C GLN A 206 -26.31 8.68 15.05
N LYS A 207 -26.66 9.06 16.30
CA LYS A 207 -26.65 10.46 16.77
C LYS A 207 -25.23 11.04 16.83
N SER A 208 -24.24 10.24 17.22
CA SER A 208 -22.85 10.69 17.40
C SER A 208 -22.16 10.98 16.06
N PHE A 209 -22.53 10.25 15.01
CA PHE A 209 -22.02 10.47 13.65
C PHE A 209 -22.45 11.84 13.08
N MET A 210 -23.67 12.28 13.39
CA MET A 210 -24.18 13.58 12.96
C MET A 210 -23.50 14.77 13.67
N MET A 211 -23.02 14.59 14.90
CA MET A 211 -22.26 15.63 15.61
C MET A 211 -20.86 15.85 15.02
N LEU A 212 -20.19 14.78 14.59
CA LEU A 212 -18.89 14.87 13.90
C LEU A 212 -18.97 15.66 12.59
N GLN A 213 -20.06 15.52 11.83
CA GLN A 213 -20.28 16.29 10.60
C GLN A 213 -20.44 17.80 10.85
N ARG A 214 -20.89 18.21 12.05
CA ARG A 214 -21.02 19.64 12.41
C ARG A 214 -19.68 20.29 12.79
N TRP A 215 -18.65 19.51 13.11
CA TRP A 215 -17.32 20.01 13.50
C TRP A 215 -16.27 19.89 12.40
N ALA A 216 -16.59 19.26 11.27
CA ALA A 216 -15.76 19.33 10.07
C ALA A 216 -15.86 20.74 9.45
N PRO A 217 -14.74 21.39 9.06
CA PRO A 217 -14.81 22.62 8.28
C PRO A 217 -15.56 22.33 6.98
N SER A 218 -16.43 23.25 6.57
CA SER A 218 -17.36 23.10 5.45
C SER A 218 -16.65 22.80 4.12
N SER A 219 -16.43 21.53 3.81
CA SER A 219 -16.27 21.05 2.43
C SER A 219 -17.54 20.30 2.04
N LYS A 220 -18.28 20.88 1.08
CA LYS A 220 -19.57 20.41 0.56
C LYS A 220 -19.59 18.88 0.35
N THR A 221 -20.44 18.19 1.10
CA THR A 221 -20.81 16.80 0.81
C THR A 221 -22.24 16.79 0.27
N SER A 222 -22.39 16.37 -0.99
CA SER A 222 -23.68 16.16 -1.65
C SER A 222 -24.45 15.03 -0.98
N THR A 223 -25.69 15.30 -0.60
CA THR A 223 -26.63 14.32 -0.04
C THR A 223 -27.10 13.34 -1.10
N LEU A 224 -26.85 12.04 -0.89
CA LEU A 224 -27.60 10.94 -1.52
C LEU A 224 -28.71 10.53 -0.55
N THR A 225 -29.95 10.81 -0.94
CA THR A 225 -31.18 10.39 -0.25
C THR A 225 -31.51 8.94 -0.60
N THR A 226 -31.78 8.10 0.40
CA THR A 226 -32.56 6.86 0.23
C THR A 226 -33.94 7.00 0.89
N PRO A 227 -35.00 6.41 0.32
CA PRO A 227 -36.38 6.71 0.70
C PRO A 227 -36.84 5.94 1.94
N THR A 228 -37.70 6.62 2.70
CA THR A 228 -38.52 6.17 3.83
C THR A 228 -39.40 4.95 3.54
N HIS A 229 -39.48 4.03 4.51
CA HIS A 229 -40.69 3.24 4.76
C HIS A 229 -41.25 3.57 6.15
N ALA A 230 -42.57 3.75 6.18
CA ALA A 230 -43.37 4.31 7.25
C ALA A 230 -43.76 3.30 8.34
N ALA A 231 -43.99 3.80 9.56
CA ALA A 231 -45.09 3.36 10.43
C ALA A 231 -45.35 4.39 11.56
N ASN A 232 -46.46 5.12 11.42
CA ASN A 232 -47.50 5.40 12.43
C ASN A 232 -47.10 5.25 13.92
N SER A 233 -47.34 6.21 14.84
CA SER A 233 -48.62 6.85 15.13
C SER A 233 -48.52 7.73 16.40
N LEU A 234 -49.42 8.72 16.50
CA LEU A 234 -49.98 9.37 17.72
C LEU A 234 -49.01 10.22 18.59
N THR A 235 -49.32 11.38 19.15
CA THR A 235 -50.38 12.41 19.09
C THR A 235 -49.89 13.60 19.92
N ARG A 236 -50.26 14.83 19.51
CA ARG A 236 -50.48 16.07 20.29
C ARG A 236 -49.36 16.57 21.24
N ASP A 237 -48.66 17.66 20.91
CA ASP A 237 -49.07 19.08 20.99
C ASP A 237 -49.18 19.61 22.43
N THR A 238 -48.21 20.42 22.87
CA THR A 238 -48.44 21.79 23.38
C THR A 238 -47.12 22.57 23.53
N ARG A 239 -47.10 23.75 22.90
CA ARG A 239 -46.45 25.05 23.23
C ARG A 239 -45.99 25.18 24.70
N SER A 240 -45.02 25.98 25.14
CA SER A 240 -44.19 27.12 24.71
C SER A 240 -43.01 27.13 25.73
N ASP A 241 -41.84 27.73 25.59
CA ASP A 241 -41.50 29.12 25.30
C ASP A 241 -39.97 29.21 25.16
N GLN A 242 -39.52 30.04 24.23
CA GLN A 242 -38.14 30.50 24.17
C GLN A 242 -37.87 31.49 25.30
N LYS A 243 -36.79 31.31 26.07
CA LYS A 243 -36.00 32.44 26.62
C LYS A 243 -34.51 32.17 26.54
N ARG A 244 -33.82 33.05 25.80
CA ARG A 244 -32.36 33.26 25.76
C ARG A 244 -31.84 33.69 27.13
N LEU A 245 -30.58 33.40 27.44
CA LEU A 245 -29.47 34.38 27.67
C LEU A 245 -28.19 33.65 28.16
N TRP A 246 -27.04 34.10 27.65
CA TRP A 246 -25.64 33.61 27.84
C TRP A 246 -25.04 34.11 29.20
N PRO A 247 -23.75 33.89 29.53
CA PRO A 247 -23.04 32.71 30.09
C PRO A 247 -22.61 32.92 31.57
N ALA A 248 -22.07 31.89 32.25
CA ALA A 248 -21.26 32.10 33.45
C ALA A 248 -20.10 31.10 33.57
N ARG A 249 -18.93 31.64 33.94
CA ARG A 249 -17.60 31.01 34.10
C ARG A 249 -17.55 29.96 35.23
N PRO A 250 -16.50 29.10 35.26
CA PRO A 250 -16.35 28.04 36.26
C PRO A 250 -15.78 28.59 37.59
N PRO A 251 -15.94 27.87 38.71
CA PRO A 251 -15.09 28.07 39.88
C PRO A 251 -13.90 27.08 39.89
N LEU A 252 -12.90 27.49 40.68
CA LEU A 252 -11.53 26.99 40.86
C LEU A 252 -11.41 25.51 41.22
#